data_AF-A0A1M5I2G5-F1
#
_entry.id   AF-A0A1M5I2G5-F1
#
_cell.length_a   1.000
_cell.length_b   1.000
_cell.length_c   1.000
_cell.angle_alpha   90.00
_cell.angle_beta   90.00
_cell.angle_gamma   90.00
#
_symmetry.space_group_name_H-M   'P 1'
#
loop_
_entity.id
_entity.type
_entity.pdbx_description
1 polymer ?
#
loop_
_entity_poly.entity_id
_entity_poly.type
_entity_poly.pdbx_seq_one_letter_code
_entity_poly.pdbx_strand_id
1 'polypeptide(L)'
;MRRQDFRFDLPDELIARTPAKERRGSRLLCLDGPSGRLEHRQFAELADLVEAGDLLVFNDTRVIPARLFGRKASGGKLEILIERVLDERRALAHIRSSKSPKPGSEVVLEDDTPLQMVARHEALFELEFPQEGVLPVLERLGHMPLPPYIDRPDEDADRERYQTVYSRHAGAVAAPTAGLHFDDAMLAALRDKGVETAFVTLHVGAGTFQPVRVDDIFEHQMHSEVLHVPESVCRAVADCRARGGRVIAVGTTSVRALESAAAGGELVPTVGETDIFIYPGYRFRVVDRLITNFHLPESTLMMLVSAFAGYEQTMNAYREAVREKYRFFSYGDAMLINRNPHVSGW
;
A
#
# COMPACT_ATOMS: atom_id res chain seq x y z
N MET A 1 12.05 21.36 -1.95
CA MET A 1 12.40 19.95 -1.73
C MET A 1 12.42 19.27 -3.08
N ARG A 2 13.52 18.59 -3.43
CA ARG A 2 13.68 17.94 -4.72
C ARG A 2 13.52 16.43 -4.57
N ARG A 3 13.00 15.78 -5.60
CA ARG A 3 12.89 14.30 -5.68
C ARG A 3 14.23 13.62 -5.35
N GLN A 4 15.32 14.16 -5.90
CA GLN A 4 16.68 13.61 -5.76
C GLN A 4 17.23 13.68 -4.35
N ASP A 5 16.68 14.52 -3.47
CA ASP A 5 17.14 14.59 -2.09
C ASP A 5 16.83 13.27 -1.35
N PHE A 6 15.80 12.53 -1.77
CA PHE A 6 15.43 11.21 -1.22
C PHE A 6 16.17 10.05 -1.89
N ARG A 7 17.29 10.32 -2.54
CA ARG A 7 18.11 9.28 -3.17
C ARG A 7 19.04 8.63 -2.16
N PHE A 8 19.14 7.30 -2.22
CA PHE A 8 20.17 6.51 -1.56
C PHE A 8 20.55 5.34 -2.47
N ASP A 9 21.75 4.80 -2.28
CA ASP A 9 22.21 3.65 -3.05
C ASP A 9 21.58 2.37 -2.49
N LEU A 10 20.74 1.73 -3.30
CA LEU A 10 20.10 0.46 -2.98
C LEU A 10 20.62 -0.62 -3.92
N PRO A 11 21.51 -1.52 -3.45
CA PRO A 11 21.96 -2.67 -4.22
C PRO A 11 20.78 -3.58 -4.60
N ASP A 12 20.77 -4.05 -5.86
CA ASP A 12 19.67 -4.84 -6.42
C ASP A 12 19.46 -6.17 -5.65
N GLU A 13 20.53 -6.76 -5.13
CA GLU A 13 20.50 -7.99 -4.34
C GLU A 13 19.74 -7.86 -3.02
N LEU A 14 19.50 -6.63 -2.53
CA LEU A 14 18.71 -6.39 -1.32
C LEU A 14 17.20 -6.27 -1.61
N ILE A 15 16.78 -6.28 -2.87
CA ILE A 15 15.37 -6.22 -3.26
C ILE A 15 14.74 -7.62 -3.15
N ALA A 16 13.80 -7.79 -2.21
CA ALA A 16 13.09 -9.07 -2.06
C ALA A 16 12.00 -9.22 -3.13
N ARG A 17 12.22 -10.16 -4.06
CA ARG A 17 11.30 -10.47 -5.18
C ARG A 17 10.37 -11.66 -4.92
N THR A 18 10.63 -12.41 -3.85
CA THR A 18 9.83 -13.56 -3.43
C THR A 18 9.45 -13.43 -1.96
N PRO A 19 8.26 -13.91 -1.56
CA PRO A 19 7.88 -13.92 -0.15
C PRO A 19 8.84 -14.80 0.65
N ALA A 20 9.13 -14.39 1.89
CA ALA A 20 9.88 -15.23 2.83
C ALA A 20 9.12 -16.55 3.07
N LYS A 21 9.82 -17.67 3.31
CA LYS A 21 9.16 -18.97 3.59
C LYS A 21 8.18 -18.86 4.76
N GLU A 22 8.60 -18.20 5.83
CA GLU A 22 7.82 -17.91 7.03
C GLU A 22 7.50 -16.41 7.11
N ARG A 23 6.24 -16.02 7.38
CA ARG A 23 5.82 -14.61 7.49
C ARG A 23 6.56 -13.86 8.62
N ARG A 24 6.86 -14.56 9.72
CA ARG A 24 7.48 -14.00 10.95
C ARG A 24 9.01 -13.95 10.92
N GLY A 25 9.65 -14.49 9.89
CA GLY A 25 11.12 -14.54 9.78
C GLY A 25 11.75 -13.22 9.31
N SER A 26 10.98 -12.15 9.15
CA SER A 26 11.48 -10.85 8.74
C SER A 26 12.19 -10.13 9.89
N ARG A 27 13.23 -9.37 9.54
CA ARG A 27 13.90 -8.48 10.48
C ARG A 27 13.02 -7.24 10.72
N LEU A 28 13.24 -6.60 11.86
CA LEU A 28 12.60 -5.35 12.24
C LEU A 28 13.67 -4.31 12.60
N LEU A 29 13.68 -3.18 11.91
CA LEU A 29 14.48 -2.01 12.31
C LEU A 29 13.59 -1.06 13.10
N CYS A 30 13.92 -0.83 14.36
CA CYS A 30 13.22 0.16 15.18
C CYS A 30 13.92 1.50 15.06
N LEU A 31 13.18 2.52 14.62
CA LEU A 31 13.64 3.90 14.55
C LEU A 31 12.89 4.75 15.57
N ASP A 32 13.62 5.29 16.55
CA ASP A 32 13.08 6.34 17.39
C ASP A 32 13.19 7.69 16.69
N GLY A 33 12.07 8.21 16.16
CA GLY A 33 12.06 9.45 15.39
C GLY A 33 12.71 10.65 16.11
N PRO A 34 12.39 10.94 17.39
CA PRO A 34 12.97 12.07 18.10
C PRO A 34 14.49 12.01 18.25
N SER A 35 15.04 10.87 18.66
CA SER A 35 16.49 10.73 18.92
C SER A 35 17.30 10.27 17.70
N GLY A 36 16.64 9.69 16.69
CA GLY A 36 17.31 9.00 15.59
C GLY A 36 17.94 7.65 15.98
N ARG A 37 17.70 7.16 17.21
CA ARG A 37 18.25 5.87 17.67
C ARG A 37 17.69 4.73 16.85
N LEU A 38 18.59 3.82 16.45
CA LEU A 38 18.27 2.60 15.71
C LEU A 38 18.47 1.38 16.60
N GLU A 39 17.53 0.44 16.56
CA GLU A 39 17.65 -0.86 17.21
C GLU A 39 17.26 -1.98 16.23
N HIS A 40 18.09 -3.01 16.15
CA HIS A 40 17.87 -4.17 15.28
C HIS A 40 17.17 -5.28 16.07
N ARG A 41 16.02 -5.72 15.57
CA ARG A 41 15.13 -6.74 16.16
C ARG A 41 14.67 -7.73 15.10
N GLN A 42 13.93 -8.74 15.52
CA GLN A 42 13.10 -9.60 14.69
C GLN A 42 11.64 -9.14 14.75
N PHE A 43 10.90 -9.32 13.66
CA PHE A 43 9.49 -8.93 13.64
C PHE A 43 8.64 -9.71 14.66
N ALA A 44 9.03 -10.95 14.97
CA ALA A 44 8.40 -11.75 16.02
C ALA A 44 8.45 -11.10 17.41
N GLU A 45 9.40 -10.20 17.67
CA GLU A 45 9.53 -9.44 18.92
C GLU A 45 8.60 -8.20 18.98
N LEU A 46 7.79 -7.92 17.95
CA LEU A 46 6.89 -6.76 17.95
C LEU A 46 5.94 -6.75 19.15
N ALA A 47 5.51 -7.93 19.63
CA ALA A 47 4.66 -8.04 20.80
C ALA A 47 5.31 -7.43 22.06
N ASP A 48 6.64 -7.43 22.16
CA ASP A 48 7.39 -6.83 23.28
C ASP A 48 7.55 -5.31 23.12
N LEU A 49 7.29 -4.78 21.92
CA LEU A 49 7.46 -3.38 21.58
C LEU A 49 6.15 -2.57 21.65
N VAL A 50 5.01 -3.24 21.86
CA VAL A 50 3.68 -2.64 22.02
C VAL A 50 3.16 -2.90 23.42
N GLU A 51 2.29 -2.03 23.93
CA GLU A 51 1.77 -2.09 25.29
C GLU A 51 0.27 -2.42 25.30
N ALA A 52 -0.20 -3.00 26.41
CA ALA A 52 -1.64 -3.15 26.62
C ALA A 52 -2.33 -1.77 26.53
N GLY A 53 -3.46 -1.71 25.82
CA GLY A 53 -4.18 -0.46 25.55
C GLY A 53 -3.75 0.27 24.28
N ASP A 54 -2.64 -0.11 23.62
CA ASP A 54 -2.34 0.36 22.26
C ASP A 54 -3.41 -0.11 21.25
N LEU A 55 -3.50 0.60 20.13
CA LEU A 55 -4.38 0.27 19.01
C LEU A 55 -3.57 0.08 17.74
N LEU A 56 -3.62 -1.11 17.12
CA LEU A 56 -3.11 -1.31 15.76
C LEU A 56 -4.22 -1.08 14.74
N VAL A 57 -3.97 -0.19 13.79
CA VAL A 57 -4.88 0.09 12.68
C VAL A 57 -4.32 -0.51 11.39
N PHE A 58 -5.05 -1.46 10.83
CA PHE A 58 -4.69 -2.19 9.63
C PHE A 58 -5.52 -1.76 8.42
N ASN A 59 -4.98 -1.97 7.21
CA ASN A 59 -5.73 -1.86 5.97
C ASN A 59 -6.25 -3.24 5.52
N ASP A 60 -7.56 -3.47 5.55
CA ASP A 60 -8.20 -4.74 5.20
C ASP A 60 -8.58 -4.89 3.73
N THR A 61 -8.03 -4.05 2.86
CA THR A 61 -8.14 -4.18 1.42
C THR A 61 -7.65 -5.54 0.92
N ARG A 62 -8.33 -6.07 -0.09
CA ARG A 62 -8.01 -7.33 -0.75
C ARG A 62 -7.60 -7.08 -2.20
N VAL A 63 -6.45 -7.63 -2.56
CA VAL A 63 -5.90 -7.53 -3.91
C VAL A 63 -6.73 -8.39 -4.84
N ILE A 64 -7.20 -7.77 -5.91
CA ILE A 64 -7.86 -8.49 -7.01
C ILE A 64 -6.81 -8.89 -8.04
N PRO A 65 -6.97 -10.04 -8.72
CA PRO A 65 -6.11 -10.42 -9.84
C PRO A 65 -6.38 -9.51 -11.05
N ALA A 66 -5.91 -8.27 -10.97
CA ALA A 66 -6.24 -7.16 -11.86
C ALA A 66 -5.57 -7.21 -13.25
N ARG A 67 -4.68 -8.17 -13.52
CA ARG A 67 -4.00 -8.26 -14.81
C ARG A 67 -4.71 -9.27 -15.71
N LEU A 68 -5.14 -8.85 -16.89
CA LEU A 68 -5.78 -9.70 -17.90
C LEU A 68 -4.99 -9.64 -19.20
N PHE A 69 -5.03 -10.74 -19.95
CA PHE A 69 -4.49 -10.82 -21.30
C PHE A 69 -5.61 -11.06 -22.30
N GLY A 70 -5.42 -10.61 -23.53
CA GLY A 70 -6.42 -10.76 -24.57
C GLY A 70 -5.99 -10.22 -25.92
N ARG A 71 -6.96 -9.97 -26.78
CA ARG A 71 -6.79 -9.50 -28.15
C ARG A 71 -7.92 -8.58 -28.56
N LYS A 72 -7.63 -7.67 -29.49
CA LYS A 72 -8.68 -6.96 -30.24
C LYS A 72 -9.39 -7.93 -31.17
N ALA A 73 -10.61 -7.60 -31.60
CA ALA A 73 -11.29 -8.31 -32.69
C ALA A 73 -10.42 -8.45 -33.97
N SER A 74 -9.50 -7.51 -34.21
CA SER A 74 -8.53 -7.57 -35.32
C SER A 74 -7.33 -8.51 -35.11
N GLY A 75 -7.26 -9.22 -33.98
CA GLY A 75 -6.20 -10.17 -33.62
C GLY A 75 -4.97 -9.57 -32.91
N GLY A 76 -4.90 -8.24 -32.76
CA GLY A 76 -3.77 -7.61 -32.06
C GLY A 76 -3.83 -7.84 -30.54
N LYS A 77 -2.74 -8.38 -29.97
CA LYS A 77 -2.61 -8.67 -28.52
C LYS A 77 -2.78 -7.42 -27.64
N LEU A 78 -3.33 -7.63 -26.46
CA LEU A 78 -3.58 -6.65 -25.41
C LEU A 78 -3.14 -7.22 -24.06
N GLU A 79 -2.54 -6.37 -23.24
CA GLU A 79 -2.40 -6.58 -21.80
C GLU A 79 -3.21 -5.48 -21.11
N ILE A 80 -4.03 -5.86 -20.15
CA ILE A 80 -4.97 -5.01 -19.43
C ILE A 80 -4.61 -5.08 -17.96
N LEU A 81 -4.43 -3.94 -17.32
CA LEU A 81 -4.24 -3.83 -15.87
C LEU A 81 -5.37 -2.97 -15.31
N ILE A 82 -6.28 -3.59 -14.56
CA ILE A 82 -7.37 -2.87 -13.88
C ILE A 82 -6.74 -1.88 -12.90
N GLU A 83 -7.15 -0.62 -13.01
CA GLU A 83 -6.81 0.46 -12.10
C GLU A 83 -7.84 0.58 -10.99
N ARG A 84 -9.13 0.55 -11.37
CA ARG A 84 -10.26 0.79 -10.46
C ARG A 84 -11.52 0.11 -10.97
N VAL A 85 -12.21 -0.60 -10.08
CA VAL A 85 -13.58 -1.09 -10.34
C VAL A 85 -14.55 0.06 -10.07
N LEU A 86 -15.36 0.43 -11.06
CA LEU A 86 -16.34 1.52 -10.96
C LEU A 86 -17.68 1.02 -10.41
N ASP A 87 -18.11 -0.14 -10.91
CA ASP A 87 -19.31 -0.84 -10.48
C ASP A 87 -19.21 -2.34 -10.85
N GLU A 88 -20.30 -3.08 -10.73
CA GLU A 88 -20.35 -4.52 -11.02
C GLU A 88 -19.91 -4.88 -12.44
N ARG A 89 -20.04 -3.97 -13.41
CA ARG A 89 -19.80 -4.25 -14.83
C ARG A 89 -18.73 -3.37 -15.47
N ARG A 90 -18.28 -2.31 -14.81
CA ARG A 90 -17.34 -1.36 -15.39
C ARG A 90 -16.09 -1.18 -14.56
N ALA A 91 -14.96 -1.07 -15.24
CA ALA A 91 -13.67 -0.80 -14.62
C ALA A 91 -12.82 0.14 -15.49
N LEU A 92 -12.01 0.96 -14.83
CA LEU A 92 -10.92 1.69 -15.47
C LEU A 92 -9.68 0.82 -15.50
N ALA A 93 -8.96 0.84 -16.62
CA ALA A 93 -7.77 0.04 -16.82
C ALA A 93 -6.69 0.77 -17.62
N HIS A 94 -5.44 0.40 -17.39
CA HIS A 94 -4.35 0.64 -18.32
C HIS A 94 -4.31 -0.46 -19.38
N ILE A 95 -4.22 -0.09 -20.66
CA ILE A 95 -4.12 -1.05 -21.77
C ILE A 95 -2.81 -0.87 -22.51
N ARG A 96 -1.96 -1.90 -22.47
CA ARG A 96 -0.74 -1.97 -23.28
C ARG A 96 -1.04 -2.66 -24.60
N SER A 97 -0.82 -1.95 -25.69
CA SER A 97 -1.06 -2.45 -27.05
C SER A 97 -0.32 -1.61 -28.10
N SER A 98 -0.07 -2.17 -29.30
CA SER A 98 0.56 -1.41 -30.39
C SER A 98 -0.34 -0.30 -30.94
N LYS A 99 -1.66 -0.51 -30.92
CA LYS A 99 -2.68 0.49 -31.28
C LYS A 99 -3.84 0.33 -30.30
N SER A 100 -4.12 1.37 -29.53
CA SER A 100 -5.15 1.38 -28.50
C SER A 100 -6.54 1.07 -29.08
N PRO A 101 -7.39 0.32 -28.34
CA PRO A 101 -8.78 0.12 -28.72
C PRO A 101 -9.53 1.46 -28.72
N LYS A 102 -10.52 1.60 -29.60
CA LYS A 102 -11.39 2.78 -29.68
C LYS A 102 -12.69 2.53 -28.91
N PRO A 103 -13.37 3.57 -28.40
CA PRO A 103 -14.75 3.43 -27.94
C PRO A 103 -15.62 2.66 -28.94
N GLY A 104 -16.43 1.72 -28.44
CA GLY A 104 -17.25 0.80 -29.22
C GLY A 104 -16.53 -0.44 -29.76
N SER A 105 -15.20 -0.56 -29.60
CA SER A 105 -14.48 -1.76 -30.05
C SER A 105 -14.56 -2.90 -29.05
N GLU A 106 -14.63 -4.11 -29.58
CA GLU A 106 -14.63 -5.35 -28.81
C GLU A 106 -13.19 -5.79 -28.48
N VAL A 107 -13.01 -6.21 -27.23
CA VAL A 107 -11.81 -6.81 -26.68
C VAL A 107 -12.16 -8.22 -26.25
N VAL A 108 -11.39 -9.22 -26.68
CA VAL A 108 -11.66 -10.63 -26.40
C VAL A 108 -10.54 -11.16 -25.51
N LEU A 109 -10.88 -11.69 -24.33
CA LEU A 109 -9.92 -12.30 -23.41
C LEU A 109 -9.46 -13.68 -23.89
N GLU A 110 -8.49 -14.28 -23.19
CA GLU A 110 -7.84 -15.54 -23.61
C GLU A 110 -8.78 -16.75 -23.74
N ASP A 111 -9.90 -16.73 -23.02
CA ASP A 111 -10.95 -17.76 -23.04
C ASP A 111 -12.14 -17.41 -23.96
N ASP A 112 -11.96 -16.40 -24.81
CA ASP A 112 -12.98 -15.81 -25.67
C ASP A 112 -14.08 -14.99 -24.95
N THR A 113 -13.90 -14.62 -23.67
CA THR A 113 -14.80 -13.68 -22.99
C THR A 113 -14.75 -12.30 -23.63
N PRO A 114 -15.88 -11.74 -24.10
CA PRO A 114 -15.92 -10.43 -24.72
C PRO A 114 -16.06 -9.31 -23.67
N LEU A 115 -15.25 -8.28 -23.84
CA LEU A 115 -15.31 -6.99 -23.15
C LEU A 115 -15.57 -5.89 -24.19
N GLN A 116 -16.14 -4.79 -23.73
CA GLN A 116 -16.40 -3.63 -24.57
C GLN A 116 -15.60 -2.42 -24.11
N MET A 117 -14.88 -1.78 -25.04
CA MET A 117 -14.25 -0.50 -24.79
C MET A 117 -15.31 0.60 -24.82
N VAL A 118 -15.64 1.19 -23.68
CA VAL A 118 -16.75 2.16 -23.53
C VAL A 118 -16.27 3.58 -23.78
N ALA A 119 -15.28 4.02 -23.01
CA ALA A 119 -14.83 5.41 -22.98
C ALA A 119 -13.35 5.51 -22.64
N ARG A 120 -12.75 6.65 -22.94
CA ARG A 120 -11.35 6.95 -22.60
C ARG A 120 -11.32 8.14 -21.64
N HIS A 121 -10.63 7.95 -20.52
CA HIS A 121 -10.40 8.95 -19.47
C HIS A 121 -8.92 9.24 -19.41
N GLU A 122 -8.45 10.19 -20.22
CA GLU A 122 -7.02 10.50 -20.40
C GLU A 122 -6.17 9.26 -20.78
N ALA A 123 -5.42 8.73 -19.81
CA ALA A 123 -4.58 7.54 -19.94
C ALA A 123 -5.31 6.22 -19.63
N LEU A 124 -6.50 6.28 -19.06
CA LEU A 124 -7.31 5.13 -18.64
C LEU A 124 -8.38 4.79 -19.67
N PHE A 125 -8.69 3.50 -19.74
CA PHE A 125 -9.68 2.90 -20.62
C PHE A 125 -10.82 2.37 -19.76
N GLU A 126 -12.04 2.83 -20.00
CA GLU A 126 -13.24 2.27 -19.37
C GLU A 126 -13.67 1.03 -20.16
N LEU A 127 -13.62 -0.12 -19.49
CA LEU A 127 -14.03 -1.41 -20.01
C LEU A 127 -15.33 -1.83 -19.35
N GLU A 128 -16.27 -2.30 -20.16
CA GLU A 128 -17.49 -2.96 -19.71
C GLU A 128 -17.37 -4.48 -19.87
N PHE A 129 -17.86 -5.19 -18.85
CA PHE A 129 -17.90 -6.63 -18.69
C PHE A 129 -19.36 -7.08 -18.83
N PRO A 130 -19.89 -7.18 -20.07
CA PRO A 130 -21.33 -7.24 -20.33
C PRO A 130 -22.02 -8.52 -19.86
N GLN A 131 -21.26 -9.59 -19.60
CA GLN A 131 -21.79 -10.89 -19.20
C GLN A 131 -21.77 -11.08 -17.67
N GLU A 132 -20.60 -11.48 -17.15
CA GLU A 132 -20.44 -11.98 -15.77
C GLU A 132 -20.10 -10.87 -14.75
N GLY A 133 -19.77 -9.66 -15.21
CA GLY A 133 -19.28 -8.57 -14.36
C GLY A 133 -17.76 -8.59 -14.15
N VAL A 134 -17.23 -7.54 -13.50
CA VAL A 134 -15.78 -7.30 -13.36
C VAL A 134 -15.13 -8.37 -12.48
N LEU A 135 -15.58 -8.49 -11.23
CA LEU A 135 -14.90 -9.36 -10.24
C LEU A 135 -14.90 -10.84 -10.64
N PRO A 136 -16.00 -11.44 -11.11
CA PRO A 136 -15.99 -12.85 -11.53
C PRO A 136 -15.01 -13.14 -12.67
N VAL A 137 -14.90 -12.23 -13.65
CA VAL A 137 -13.93 -12.36 -14.76
C VAL A 137 -12.50 -12.25 -14.24
N LEU A 138 -12.22 -11.33 -13.32
CA LEU A 138 -10.89 -11.22 -12.71
C LEU A 138 -10.54 -12.48 -11.91
N GLU A 139 -11.44 -13.01 -11.09
CA GLU A 139 -11.15 -14.24 -10.31
C GLU A 139 -10.79 -15.43 -11.21
N ARG A 140 -11.49 -15.54 -12.34
CA ARG A 140 -11.39 -16.64 -13.30
C ARG A 140 -10.16 -16.55 -14.23
N LEU A 141 -9.87 -15.36 -14.77
CA LEU A 141 -8.87 -15.15 -15.82
C LEU A 141 -7.73 -14.22 -15.40
N GLY A 142 -7.88 -13.55 -14.27
CA GLY A 142 -6.93 -12.56 -13.81
C GLY A 142 -5.64 -13.17 -13.31
N HIS A 143 -4.57 -12.42 -13.47
CA HIS A 143 -3.25 -12.65 -12.90
C HIS A 143 -3.01 -11.66 -11.77
N MET A 144 -2.27 -12.09 -10.75
CA MET A 144 -1.87 -11.22 -9.65
C MET A 144 -1.00 -10.09 -10.22
N PRO A 145 -1.38 -8.81 -10.02
CA PRO A 145 -0.64 -7.66 -10.54
C PRO A 145 0.63 -7.42 -9.71
N LEU A 146 1.62 -8.31 -9.86
CA LEU A 146 2.90 -8.16 -9.18
C LEU A 146 3.57 -6.82 -9.58
N PRO A 147 4.18 -6.11 -8.62
CA PRO A 147 4.90 -4.87 -8.87
C PRO A 147 5.98 -5.00 -9.97
N PRO A 148 6.28 -3.95 -10.74
CA PRO A 148 7.22 -4.02 -11.86
C PRO A 148 8.64 -4.50 -11.54
N TYR A 149 9.08 -4.38 -10.29
CA TYR A 149 10.41 -4.85 -9.86
C TYR A 149 10.45 -6.37 -9.59
N ILE A 150 9.30 -7.04 -9.56
CA ILE A 150 9.17 -8.49 -9.51
C ILE A 150 9.02 -8.98 -10.95
N ASP A 151 10.16 -9.16 -11.61
CA ASP A 151 10.23 -9.56 -13.02
C ASP A 151 10.12 -11.09 -13.17
N ARG A 152 8.94 -11.61 -12.80
CA ARG A 152 8.54 -13.00 -13.03
C ARG A 152 7.02 -13.11 -13.18
N PRO A 153 6.50 -14.18 -13.81
CA PRO A 153 5.09 -14.53 -13.75
C PRO A 153 4.62 -14.71 -12.31
N ASP A 154 3.34 -14.44 -12.06
CA ASP A 154 2.70 -14.81 -10.80
C ASP A 154 2.55 -16.33 -10.68
N GLU A 155 2.64 -16.82 -9.46
CA GLU A 155 2.43 -18.22 -9.12
C GLU A 155 1.19 -18.35 -8.23
N ASP A 156 0.63 -19.57 -8.11
CA ASP A 156 -0.52 -19.81 -7.22
C ASP A 156 -0.23 -19.36 -5.78
N ALA A 157 1.02 -19.51 -5.34
CA ALA A 157 1.46 -19.03 -4.03
C ALA A 157 1.33 -17.50 -3.86
N ASP A 158 1.46 -16.69 -4.92
CA ASP A 158 1.27 -15.23 -4.84
C ASP A 158 -0.19 -14.87 -4.55
N ARG A 159 -1.17 -15.66 -5.04
CA ARG A 159 -2.59 -15.43 -4.74
C ARG A 159 -2.89 -15.51 -3.25
N GLU A 160 -2.20 -16.39 -2.53
CA GLU A 160 -2.35 -16.56 -1.08
C GLU A 160 -1.39 -15.66 -0.27
N ARG A 161 -0.14 -15.51 -0.74
CA ARG A 161 0.94 -14.87 0.02
C ARG A 161 1.05 -13.36 -0.23
N TYR A 162 0.57 -12.86 -1.36
CA TYR A 162 0.47 -11.41 -1.64
C TYR A 162 -0.82 -10.80 -1.06
N GLN A 163 -1.24 -11.32 0.09
CA GLN A 163 -2.48 -10.96 0.74
C GLN A 163 -2.31 -11.07 2.26
N THR A 164 -2.97 -10.16 2.99
CA THR A 164 -2.98 -10.19 4.47
C THR A 164 -4.03 -11.17 4.97
N VAL A 165 -3.74 -11.82 6.11
CA VAL A 165 -4.61 -12.83 6.73
C VAL A 165 -5.97 -12.27 7.18
N TYR A 166 -6.06 -10.95 7.34
CA TYR A 166 -7.24 -10.23 7.81
C TYR A 166 -7.99 -9.46 6.71
N SER A 167 -7.63 -9.67 5.44
CA SER A 167 -8.25 -8.95 4.32
C SER A 167 -9.69 -9.36 4.03
N ARG A 168 -10.51 -8.37 3.64
CA ARG A 168 -11.97 -8.53 3.52
C ARG A 168 -12.54 -7.89 2.26
N HIS A 169 -12.11 -6.69 1.91
CA HIS A 169 -12.75 -5.88 0.88
C HIS A 169 -11.98 -5.91 -0.44
N ALA A 170 -12.49 -6.63 -1.45
CA ALA A 170 -11.88 -6.73 -2.77
C ALA A 170 -11.91 -5.39 -3.51
N GLY A 171 -10.76 -4.94 -4.02
CA GLY A 171 -10.70 -3.73 -4.85
C GLY A 171 -9.31 -3.15 -5.09
N ALA A 172 -8.28 -3.60 -4.36
CA ALA A 172 -6.92 -3.09 -4.56
C ALA A 172 -6.18 -3.85 -5.67
N VAL A 173 -5.26 -3.13 -6.31
CA VAL A 173 -4.27 -3.68 -7.25
C VAL A 173 -2.96 -3.99 -6.53
N ALA A 174 -2.67 -3.34 -5.40
CA ALA A 174 -1.46 -3.57 -4.62
C ALA A 174 -1.78 -3.99 -3.18
N ALA A 175 -0.98 -4.92 -2.64
CA ALA A 175 -1.14 -5.38 -1.27
C ALA A 175 -0.67 -4.32 -0.24
N PRO A 176 -1.30 -4.23 0.94
CA PRO A 176 -0.77 -3.47 2.07
C PRO A 176 0.39 -4.26 2.72
N THR A 177 1.59 -4.12 2.16
CA THR A 177 2.68 -5.08 2.37
C THR A 177 3.22 -5.16 3.79
N ALA A 178 3.08 -4.10 4.57
CA ALA A 178 3.48 -4.09 5.98
C ALA A 178 2.62 -5.07 6.81
N GLY A 179 1.38 -5.31 6.35
CA GLY A 179 0.48 -6.30 6.92
C GLY A 179 0.88 -7.75 6.67
N LEU A 180 1.73 -8.02 5.68
CA LEU A 180 2.08 -9.38 5.27
C LEU A 180 2.95 -10.10 6.31
N HIS A 181 3.60 -9.35 7.21
CA HIS A 181 4.44 -9.85 8.30
C HIS A 181 3.62 -10.45 9.45
N PHE A 182 2.31 -10.16 9.52
CA PHE A 182 1.42 -10.69 10.54
C PHE A 182 0.83 -12.04 10.12
N ASP A 183 0.71 -12.95 11.09
CA ASP A 183 -0.08 -14.18 10.99
C ASP A 183 -1.15 -14.21 12.10
N ASP A 184 -2.05 -15.18 12.02
CA ASP A 184 -3.17 -15.29 12.97
C ASP A 184 -2.69 -15.53 14.41
N ALA A 185 -1.59 -16.28 14.58
CA ALA A 185 -1.02 -16.55 15.91
C ALA A 185 -0.50 -15.28 16.57
N MET A 186 0.15 -14.41 15.81
CA MET A 186 0.65 -13.12 16.29
C MET A 186 -0.50 -12.15 16.61
N LEU A 187 -1.52 -12.08 15.76
CA LEU A 187 -2.71 -11.26 16.02
C LEU A 187 -3.45 -11.72 17.28
N ALA A 188 -3.56 -13.04 17.49
CA ALA A 188 -4.14 -13.60 18.71
C ALA A 188 -3.31 -13.22 19.95
N ALA A 189 -1.98 -13.37 19.90
CA ALA A 189 -1.09 -13.01 21.01
C ALA A 189 -1.15 -11.52 21.37
N LEU A 190 -1.24 -10.63 20.37
CA LEU A 190 -1.43 -9.19 20.59
C LEU A 190 -2.76 -8.89 21.29
N ARG A 191 -3.84 -9.52 20.83
CA ARG A 191 -5.15 -9.40 21.46
C ARG A 191 -5.14 -9.91 22.90
N ASP A 192 -4.50 -11.05 23.16
CA ASP A 192 -4.40 -11.63 24.50
C ASP A 192 -3.55 -10.77 25.45
N LYS A 193 -2.59 -9.99 24.90
CA LYS A 193 -1.84 -8.96 25.63
C LYS A 193 -2.70 -7.72 25.98
N GLY A 194 -3.89 -7.58 25.40
CA GLY A 194 -4.76 -6.42 25.59
C GLY A 194 -4.49 -5.29 24.58
N VAL A 195 -3.92 -5.63 23.42
CA VAL A 195 -3.77 -4.70 22.29
C VAL A 195 -5.01 -4.78 21.41
N GLU A 196 -5.61 -3.63 21.11
CA GLU A 196 -6.79 -3.55 20.25
C GLU A 196 -6.41 -3.48 18.77
N THR A 197 -7.32 -3.92 17.91
CA THR A 197 -7.15 -3.85 16.45
C THR A 197 -8.35 -3.18 15.80
N ALA A 198 -8.10 -2.30 14.83
CA ALA A 198 -9.12 -1.70 13.99
C ALA A 198 -8.73 -1.79 12.51
N PHE A 199 -9.72 -1.69 11.62
CA PHE A 199 -9.54 -1.88 10.19
C PHE A 199 -10.11 -0.71 9.41
N VAL A 200 -9.26 -0.09 8.59
CA VAL A 200 -9.65 0.83 7.53
C VAL A 200 -9.54 0.10 6.20
N THR A 201 -10.22 0.61 5.17
CA THR A 201 -10.05 0.11 3.81
C THR A 201 -9.49 1.24 2.95
N LEU A 202 -8.38 0.97 2.26
CA LEU A 202 -7.84 1.85 1.22
C LEU A 202 -7.49 1.00 0.00
N HIS A 203 -8.26 1.16 -1.09
CA HIS A 203 -8.02 0.48 -2.36
C HIS A 203 -6.95 1.24 -3.15
N VAL A 204 -5.77 0.64 -3.20
CA VAL A 204 -4.61 1.17 -3.93
C VAL A 204 -4.71 0.74 -5.39
N GLY A 205 -4.79 1.71 -6.32
CA GLY A 205 -4.76 1.47 -7.76
C GLY A 205 -3.35 1.18 -8.30
N ALA A 206 -3.23 0.87 -9.60
CA ALA A 206 -1.94 0.65 -10.24
C ALA A 206 -1.08 1.93 -10.32
N GLY A 207 -1.71 3.11 -10.20
CA GLY A 207 -1.03 4.39 -10.01
C GLY A 207 0.03 4.38 -8.90
N THR A 208 -0.12 3.53 -7.88
CA THR A 208 0.86 3.42 -6.78
C THR A 208 2.25 2.96 -7.22
N PHE A 209 2.37 2.30 -8.37
CA PHE A 209 3.64 1.83 -8.90
C PHE A 209 4.34 2.89 -9.78
N GLN A 210 3.68 4.02 -10.04
CA GLN A 210 4.25 5.05 -10.89
C GLN A 210 5.33 5.82 -10.13
N PRO A 211 6.53 6.00 -10.72
CA PRO A 211 7.57 6.81 -10.12
C PRO A 211 7.18 8.29 -10.12
N VAL A 212 7.70 9.04 -9.15
CA VAL A 212 7.63 10.50 -9.16
C VAL A 212 8.43 11.01 -10.36
N ARG A 213 7.79 11.71 -11.30
CA ARG A 213 8.43 12.19 -12.55
C ARG A 213 8.84 13.66 -12.51
N VAL A 214 8.31 14.42 -11.56
CA VAL A 214 8.65 15.83 -11.36
C VAL A 214 9.85 15.97 -10.44
N ASP A 215 10.67 16.99 -10.66
CA ASP A 215 11.84 17.25 -9.80
C ASP A 215 11.47 18.02 -8.54
N ASP A 216 10.56 19.00 -8.64
CA ASP A 216 9.93 19.61 -7.48
C ASP A 216 8.77 18.74 -7.01
N ILE A 217 8.85 18.21 -5.79
CA ILE A 217 7.81 17.32 -5.30
C ILE A 217 6.48 18.04 -5.07
N PHE A 218 6.49 19.37 -4.88
CA PHE A 218 5.25 20.13 -4.68
C PHE A 218 4.37 20.18 -5.94
N GLU A 219 4.94 19.87 -7.11
CA GLU A 219 4.22 19.76 -8.38
C GLU A 219 3.68 18.35 -8.63
N HIS A 220 3.98 17.38 -7.75
CA HIS A 220 3.55 16.00 -7.93
C HIS A 220 2.06 15.86 -7.62
N GLN A 221 1.31 15.32 -8.58
CA GLN A 221 -0.09 14.96 -8.39
C GLN A 221 -0.18 13.49 -7.99
N MET A 222 -0.78 13.24 -6.83
CA MET A 222 -1.09 11.90 -6.38
C MET A 222 -2.30 11.36 -7.14
N HIS A 223 -2.27 10.06 -7.42
CA HIS A 223 -3.47 9.37 -7.88
C HIS A 223 -4.44 9.22 -6.71
N SER A 224 -5.73 9.35 -7.02
CA SER A 224 -6.79 9.17 -6.05
C SER A 224 -7.03 7.69 -5.75
N GLU A 225 -7.22 7.36 -4.49
CA GLU A 225 -7.48 6.02 -3.96
C GLU A 225 -8.81 6.01 -3.19
N VAL A 226 -9.59 4.95 -3.34
CA VAL A 226 -10.89 4.81 -2.65
C VAL A 226 -10.64 4.42 -1.20
N LEU A 227 -11.21 5.18 -0.26
CA LEU A 227 -11.06 4.95 1.18
C LEU A 227 -12.40 4.77 1.89
N HIS A 228 -12.35 3.97 2.95
CA HIS A 228 -13.40 3.82 3.93
C HIS A 228 -12.80 3.75 5.34
N VAL A 229 -13.16 4.74 6.17
CA VAL A 229 -12.84 4.80 7.59
C VAL A 229 -14.18 4.77 8.34
N PRO A 230 -14.60 3.61 8.88
CA PRO A 230 -15.88 3.48 9.55
C PRO A 230 -15.89 4.15 10.92
N GLU A 231 -17.08 4.45 11.43
CA GLU A 231 -17.27 5.06 12.76
C GLU A 231 -16.62 4.24 13.89
N SER A 232 -16.61 2.91 13.76
CA SER A 232 -15.93 2.03 14.72
C SER A 232 -14.43 2.30 14.84
N VAL A 233 -13.75 2.70 13.76
CA VAL A 233 -12.33 3.09 13.80
C VAL A 233 -12.17 4.41 14.54
N CYS A 234 -13.02 5.40 14.24
CA CYS A 234 -12.99 6.70 14.91
C CYS A 234 -13.17 6.56 16.43
N ARG A 235 -14.13 5.73 16.86
CA ARG A 235 -14.36 5.40 18.28
C ARG A 235 -13.16 4.69 18.89
N ALA A 236 -12.63 3.66 18.24
CA ALA A 236 -11.45 2.94 18.75
C ALA A 236 -10.23 3.87 18.92
N VAL A 237 -10.00 4.79 17.98
CA VAL A 237 -8.93 5.80 18.08
C VAL A 237 -9.18 6.75 19.26
N ALA A 238 -10.42 7.23 19.43
CA ALA A 238 -10.78 8.11 20.54
C ALA A 238 -10.59 7.41 21.90
N ASP A 239 -11.08 6.17 22.03
CA ASP A 239 -10.95 5.35 23.23
C ASP A 239 -9.48 5.05 23.55
N CYS A 240 -8.68 4.75 22.52
CA CYS A 240 -7.22 4.58 22.62
C CYS A 240 -6.54 5.83 23.19
N ARG A 241 -6.90 7.01 22.69
CA ARG A 241 -6.35 8.27 23.18
C ARG A 241 -6.81 8.58 24.61
N ALA A 242 -8.08 8.31 24.93
CA ALA A 242 -8.64 8.57 26.25
C ALA A 242 -7.96 7.75 27.36
N ARG A 243 -7.54 6.52 27.06
CA ARG A 243 -6.78 5.66 27.98
C ARG A 243 -5.27 5.86 27.95
N GLY A 244 -4.76 6.79 27.13
CA GLY A 244 -3.32 7.07 27.00
C GLY A 244 -2.53 6.05 26.17
N GLY A 245 -3.23 5.18 25.43
CA GLY A 245 -2.61 4.25 24.49
C GLY A 245 -2.15 4.93 23.20
N ARG A 246 -1.30 4.26 22.42
CA ARG A 246 -0.77 4.79 21.16
C ARG A 246 -1.51 4.19 19.97
N VAL A 247 -1.79 5.03 18.98
CA VAL A 247 -2.33 4.61 17.68
C VAL A 247 -1.18 4.23 16.75
N ILE A 248 -1.10 2.95 16.43
CA ILE A 248 -0.05 2.35 15.61
C ILE A 248 -0.63 2.00 14.24
N ALA A 249 -0.25 2.74 13.20
CA ALA A 249 -0.65 2.43 11.83
C ALA A 249 0.21 1.30 11.27
N VAL A 250 -0.43 0.28 10.72
CA VAL A 250 0.24 -0.82 10.01
C VAL A 250 0.16 -0.55 8.51
N GLY A 251 1.25 -0.05 7.95
CA GLY A 251 1.39 0.35 6.56
C GLY A 251 1.07 1.83 6.32
N THR A 252 1.76 2.40 5.32
CA THR A 252 1.55 3.77 4.85
C THR A 252 0.14 4.02 4.30
N THR A 253 -0.53 2.97 3.79
CA THR A 253 -1.94 3.05 3.36
C THR A 253 -2.87 3.35 4.54
N SER A 254 -2.68 2.67 5.68
CA SER A 254 -3.42 2.96 6.92
C SER A 254 -3.18 4.38 7.42
N VAL A 255 -1.93 4.87 7.31
CA VAL A 255 -1.60 6.29 7.62
C VAL A 255 -2.40 7.23 6.73
N ARG A 256 -2.34 7.07 5.41
CA ARG A 256 -3.05 7.94 4.46
C ARG A 256 -4.55 7.93 4.72
N ALA A 257 -5.16 6.76 4.94
CA ALA A 257 -6.59 6.68 5.24
C ALA A 257 -6.98 7.46 6.51
N LEU A 258 -6.24 7.27 7.61
CA LEU A 258 -6.49 7.95 8.89
C LEU A 258 -6.25 9.46 8.80
N GLU A 259 -5.14 9.88 8.19
CA GLU A 259 -4.77 11.29 8.10
C GLU A 259 -5.66 12.05 7.11
N SER A 260 -6.16 11.42 6.04
CA SER A 260 -7.19 11.99 5.16
C SER A 260 -8.52 12.15 5.87
N ALA A 261 -8.96 11.14 6.61
CA ALA A 261 -10.17 11.21 7.43
C ALA A 261 -10.05 12.19 8.62
N ALA A 262 -8.83 12.65 8.93
CA ALA A 262 -8.56 13.67 9.95
C ALA A 262 -8.21 15.05 9.39
N ALA A 263 -8.31 15.26 8.07
CA ALA A 263 -7.89 16.50 7.42
C ALA A 263 -8.56 17.76 8.01
N GLY A 264 -9.83 17.64 8.43
CA GLY A 264 -10.62 18.71 9.04
C GLY A 264 -10.23 19.09 10.47
N GLY A 265 -9.30 18.39 11.10
CA GLY A 265 -8.89 18.66 12.49
C GLY A 265 -8.91 17.43 13.37
N GLU A 266 -10.03 16.71 13.28
CA GLU A 266 -10.38 15.53 14.06
C GLU A 266 -10.72 14.37 13.11
N LEU A 267 -10.51 13.15 13.57
CA LEU A 267 -10.81 11.94 12.80
C LEU A 267 -12.33 11.72 12.74
N VAL A 268 -12.90 11.74 11.52
CA VAL A 268 -14.34 11.54 11.29
C VAL A 268 -14.60 10.33 10.37
N PRO A 269 -15.77 9.67 10.51
CA PRO A 269 -16.14 8.59 9.60
C PRO A 269 -16.15 9.10 8.16
N THR A 270 -15.48 8.39 7.25
CA THR A 270 -15.27 8.86 5.89
C THR A 270 -15.45 7.72 4.89
N VAL A 271 -16.25 7.95 3.85
CA VAL A 271 -16.30 7.15 2.63
C VAL A 271 -16.02 8.09 1.47
N GLY A 272 -15.06 7.76 0.63
CA GLY A 272 -14.74 8.62 -0.50
C GLY A 272 -13.39 8.30 -1.13
N GLU A 273 -12.72 9.34 -1.57
CA GLU A 273 -11.48 9.27 -2.32
C GLU A 273 -10.41 10.13 -1.64
N THR A 274 -9.16 9.70 -1.74
CA THR A 274 -8.01 10.48 -1.25
C THR A 274 -6.86 10.47 -2.23
N ASP A 275 -6.33 11.66 -2.46
CA ASP A 275 -5.10 11.96 -3.18
C ASP A 275 -4.06 12.55 -2.22
N ILE A 276 -4.14 12.24 -0.92
CA ILE A 276 -3.25 12.85 0.08
C ILE A 276 -1.79 12.56 -0.26
N PHE A 277 -0.99 13.63 -0.34
CA PHE A 277 0.44 13.53 -0.44
C PHE A 277 1.11 13.96 0.87
N ILE A 278 1.72 13.00 1.56
CA ILE A 278 2.40 13.24 2.83
C ILE A 278 3.91 13.33 2.57
N TYR A 279 4.49 14.49 2.87
CA TYR A 279 5.91 14.79 2.73
C TYR A 279 6.39 15.66 3.93
N PRO A 280 7.71 15.83 4.15
CA PRO A 280 8.17 16.50 5.37
C PRO A 280 7.66 17.94 5.48
N GLY A 281 7.21 18.29 6.70
CA GLY A 281 6.36 19.45 6.96
C GLY A 281 4.89 19.09 7.21
N TYR A 282 4.45 17.88 6.88
CA TYR A 282 3.11 17.40 7.22
C TYR A 282 2.94 17.21 8.74
N ARG A 283 1.80 17.68 9.28
CA ARG A 283 1.45 17.51 10.69
C ARG A 283 0.51 16.33 10.87
N PHE A 284 1.04 15.22 11.36
CA PHE A 284 0.25 14.04 11.72
C PHE A 284 -0.68 14.32 12.90
N ARG A 285 -1.94 13.92 12.75
CA ARG A 285 -3.01 14.14 13.72
C ARG A 285 -3.37 12.88 14.49
N VAL A 286 -3.30 11.72 13.83
CA VAL A 286 -3.86 10.48 14.36
C VAL A 286 -2.77 9.49 14.72
N VAL A 287 -1.75 9.35 13.88
CA VAL A 287 -0.77 8.27 14.03
C VAL A 287 0.36 8.65 14.99
N ASP A 288 0.64 7.78 15.95
CA ASP A 288 1.72 7.94 16.94
C ASP A 288 2.93 7.06 16.62
N ARG A 289 2.70 5.88 16.02
CA ARG A 289 3.75 4.98 15.52
C ARG A 289 3.38 4.37 14.17
N LEU A 290 4.38 4.04 13.38
CA LEU A 290 4.21 3.46 12.05
C LEU A 290 4.99 2.14 11.94
N ILE A 291 4.30 1.08 11.51
CA ILE A 291 4.93 -0.15 11.03
C ILE A 291 4.89 -0.13 9.50
N THR A 292 6.03 -0.21 8.83
CA THR A 292 6.09 -0.18 7.36
C THR A 292 7.24 -1.03 6.81
N ASN A 293 7.28 -1.28 5.51
CA ASN A 293 8.45 -1.86 4.83
C ASN A 293 9.50 -0.76 4.54
N PHE A 294 10.67 -1.16 4.03
CA PHE A 294 11.58 -0.23 3.38
C PHE A 294 11.14 0.08 1.94
N HIS A 295 11.24 1.36 1.55
CA HIS A 295 10.71 1.89 0.29
C HIS A 295 11.80 2.22 -0.75
N LEU A 296 11.40 2.47 -2.00
CA LEU A 296 12.32 2.88 -3.08
C LEU A 296 12.94 4.24 -2.79
N PRO A 297 14.20 4.48 -3.21
CA PRO A 297 14.72 5.83 -3.29
C PRO A 297 13.78 6.68 -4.14
N GLU A 298 13.67 7.97 -3.80
CA GLU A 298 12.88 8.94 -4.55
C GLU A 298 11.35 8.64 -4.61
N SER A 299 10.85 7.75 -3.75
CA SER A 299 9.43 7.38 -3.71
C SER A 299 8.60 8.25 -2.77
N THR A 300 7.31 8.41 -3.08
CA THR A 300 6.34 9.11 -2.22
C THR A 300 6.21 8.47 -0.84
N LEU A 301 6.37 7.15 -0.74
CA LEU A 301 6.35 6.43 0.53
C LEU A 301 7.56 6.77 1.41
N MET A 302 8.73 6.94 0.81
CA MET A 302 9.91 7.39 1.53
C MET A 302 9.73 8.83 2.06
N MET A 303 9.11 9.70 1.26
CA MET A 303 8.77 11.07 1.68
C MET A 303 7.80 11.08 2.87
N LEU A 304 6.81 10.18 2.89
CA LEU A 304 5.89 9.99 4.02
C LEU A 304 6.65 9.55 5.27
N VAL A 305 7.55 8.56 5.16
CA VAL A 305 8.37 8.11 6.29
C VAL A 305 9.27 9.24 6.81
N SER A 306 9.87 10.02 5.90
CA SER A 306 10.65 11.21 6.26
C SER A 306 9.81 12.28 6.94
N ALA A 307 8.54 12.45 6.56
CA ALA A 307 7.63 13.35 7.27
C ALA A 307 7.36 12.88 8.69
N PHE A 308 7.30 11.56 8.89
CA PHE A 308 6.93 10.94 10.15
C PHE A 308 8.07 10.89 11.17
N ALA A 309 9.29 10.55 10.74
CA ALA A 309 10.46 10.40 11.60
C ALA A 309 11.44 11.60 11.55
N GLY A 310 11.37 12.39 10.48
CA GLY A 310 12.39 13.37 10.11
C GLY A 310 13.27 12.87 8.96
N TYR A 311 13.68 13.79 8.09
CA TYR A 311 14.45 13.48 6.89
C TYR A 311 15.80 12.83 7.24
N GLU A 312 16.63 13.49 8.05
CA GLU A 312 17.97 12.99 8.42
C GLU A 312 17.90 11.62 9.11
N GLN A 313 16.95 11.46 10.04
CA GLN A 313 16.73 10.20 10.77
C GLN A 313 16.34 9.07 9.81
N THR A 314 15.47 9.37 8.84
CA THR A 314 15.04 8.40 7.82
C THR A 314 16.21 8.03 6.91
N MET A 315 16.94 9.01 6.37
CA MET A 315 18.08 8.75 5.49
C MET A 315 19.16 7.92 6.21
N ASN A 316 19.42 8.21 7.48
CA ASN A 316 20.34 7.42 8.30
C ASN A 316 19.85 5.98 8.48
N ALA A 317 18.57 5.78 8.83
CA ALA A 317 17.98 4.45 8.98
C ALA A 317 18.06 3.61 7.70
N TYR A 318 17.84 4.22 6.53
CA TYR A 318 17.93 3.53 5.24
C TYR A 318 19.38 3.18 4.87
N ARG A 319 20.35 4.06 5.10
CA ARG A 319 21.78 3.74 4.92
C ARG A 319 22.24 2.61 5.84
N GLU A 320 21.81 2.65 7.10
CA GLU A 320 22.06 1.58 8.07
C GLU A 320 21.46 0.25 7.59
N ALA A 321 20.21 0.27 7.13
CA ALA A 321 19.53 -0.92 6.62
C ALA A 321 20.26 -1.53 5.41
N VAL A 322 20.77 -0.71 4.50
CA VAL A 322 21.63 -1.18 3.40
C VAL A 322 22.93 -1.79 3.92
N ARG A 323 23.63 -1.12 4.85
CA ARG A 323 24.88 -1.62 5.45
C ARG A 323 24.69 -2.99 6.11
N GLU A 324 23.60 -3.13 6.86
CA GLU A 324 23.24 -4.35 7.59
C GLU A 324 22.52 -5.37 6.72
N LYS A 325 22.41 -5.14 5.40
CA LYS A 325 21.79 -6.05 4.41
C LYS A 325 20.36 -6.45 4.78
N TYR A 326 19.56 -5.49 5.23
CA TYR A 326 18.11 -5.65 5.29
C TYR A 326 17.56 -5.87 3.88
N ARG A 327 16.46 -6.61 3.79
CA ARG A 327 15.72 -6.82 2.56
C ARG A 327 14.70 -5.70 2.38
N PHE A 328 14.57 -5.17 1.17
CA PHE A 328 13.69 -4.04 0.87
C PHE A 328 12.40 -4.51 0.17
N PHE A 329 11.40 -3.62 0.08
CA PHE A 329 10.13 -3.80 -0.64
C PHE A 329 9.09 -4.70 -0.01
N SER A 330 8.09 -5.05 -0.82
CA SER A 330 6.86 -5.75 -0.44
C SER A 330 7.13 -7.03 0.35
N TYR A 331 8.16 -7.78 -0.03
CA TYR A 331 8.55 -9.04 0.63
C TYR A 331 9.81 -8.91 1.50
N GLY A 332 10.29 -7.68 1.70
CA GLY A 332 11.48 -7.38 2.47
C GLY A 332 11.28 -7.51 3.97
N ASP A 333 12.05 -6.74 4.71
CA ASP A 333 11.97 -6.60 6.15
C ASP A 333 11.10 -5.38 6.53
N ALA A 334 10.87 -5.21 7.84
CA ALA A 334 9.99 -4.17 8.37
C ALA A 334 10.75 -3.10 9.16
N MET A 335 10.10 -1.95 9.33
CA MET A 335 10.47 -0.88 10.24
C MET A 335 9.35 -0.63 11.23
N LEU A 336 9.69 -0.34 12.48
CA LEU A 336 8.81 0.23 13.49
C LEU A 336 9.33 1.61 13.86
N ILE A 337 8.50 2.63 13.69
CA ILE A 337 8.93 4.02 13.76
C ILE A 337 8.12 4.74 14.83
N ASN A 338 8.79 5.38 15.77
CA ASN A 338 8.15 6.33 16.69
C ASN A 338 8.08 7.69 16.00
N ARG A 339 6.91 8.34 16.06
CA ARG A 339 6.75 9.67 15.46
C ARG A 339 7.71 10.68 16.08
N ASN A 340 8.34 11.49 15.25
CA ASN A 340 9.06 12.66 15.70
C ASN A 340 8.11 13.88 15.72
N PRO A 341 7.73 14.42 16.90
CA PRO A 341 6.82 15.56 16.97
C PRO A 341 7.50 16.88 16.58
N HIS A 342 8.83 16.90 16.42
CA HIS A 342 9.64 18.08 16.13
C HIS A 342 10.01 18.20 14.65
N VAL A 343 9.44 17.37 13.77
CA VAL A 343 9.64 17.52 12.32
C VAL A 343 8.98 18.81 11.87
N SER A 344 9.76 19.86 11.69
CA SER A 344 9.31 21.16 11.19
C SER A 344 9.84 21.36 9.78
N GLY A 345 8.96 21.29 8.78
CA GLY A 345 9.30 21.63 7.39
C GLY A 345 10.49 20.86 6.81
N TRP A 346 11.06 21.41 5.74
CA TRP A 346 12.30 20.95 5.11
C TRP A 346 13.49 21.76 5.55
#